data_AF-Q5BMQ6-F1
#
_entry.id   AF-Q5BMQ6-F1
#
_cell.length_a   1.000
_cell.length_b   1.000
_cell.length_c   1.000
_cell.angle_alpha   90.00
_cell.angle_beta   90.00
_cell.angle_gamma   90.00
#
_symmetry.space_group_name_H-M   'P 1'
#
loop_
_entity.id
_entity.type
_entity.pdbx_description
1 polymer ?
#
loop_
_entity_poly.entity_id
_entity_poly.type
_entity_poly.pdbx_seq_one_letter_code
_entity_poly.pdbx_strand_id
1 'polypeptide(L)'
;LRAHVDAAFRMHYENRSDHDHMFFFLDNKVFSYYKHKLEDGFPKDISEVFPGIPDHLDAAVECPKPECDADSVIFFKGNDIYHFNVQTKAVDEKEFESMPNCTSALRFMEHYYCFHGHMFSKFDPKTGEVPRTHPKEARDYFMRCSKFSEESDHVERERCSRVHLDAITSDNAGNMYAFRGHHFLSKDGSNDTMTADTIENAFRELHSEVDAVFTYQDHLYMIKEDHLFLYKVGEPHTHLDGYPKPVKEELGIDGSIDAAFVCDDHHIAAVMK
;
A
#
# COMPACT_ATOMS: atom_id res chain seq x y z
N LEU A 1 -15.60 13.83 -3.87
CA LEU A 1 -15.03 14.64 -4.97
C LEU A 1 -15.09 13.81 -6.25
N ARG A 2 -15.51 14.38 -7.39
CA ARG A 2 -15.56 13.68 -8.72
C ARG A 2 -14.56 14.26 -9.72
N ALA A 3 -13.56 14.99 -9.23
CA ALA A 3 -12.56 15.71 -10.02
C ALA A 3 -11.15 15.33 -9.55
N HIS A 4 -10.14 15.61 -10.39
CA HIS A 4 -8.73 15.48 -10.07
C HIS A 4 -8.39 16.29 -8.81
N VAL A 5 -7.49 15.78 -7.97
CA VAL A 5 -6.98 16.48 -6.78
C VAL A 5 -5.55 16.85 -7.09
N ASP A 6 -5.21 18.14 -6.98
CA ASP A 6 -3.89 18.63 -7.33
C ASP A 6 -2.92 18.53 -6.14
N ALA A 7 -3.42 18.81 -4.94
CA ALA A 7 -2.67 18.62 -3.70
C ALA A 7 -3.59 18.21 -2.55
N ALA A 8 -3.03 17.55 -1.54
CA ALA A 8 -3.75 17.26 -0.31
C ALA A 8 -2.79 17.09 0.86
N PHE A 9 -3.23 17.45 2.07
CA PHE A 9 -2.50 17.17 3.29
C PHE A 9 -3.46 17.04 4.49
N ARG A 10 -2.97 16.43 5.59
CA ARG A 10 -3.71 16.37 6.86
C ARG A 10 -3.06 17.31 7.87
N MET A 11 -3.85 18.21 8.44
CA MET A 11 -3.40 19.15 9.45
C MET A 11 -3.25 18.45 10.81
N HIS A 12 -2.07 17.93 11.15
CA HIS A 12 -1.88 17.16 12.40
C HIS A 12 -1.07 17.92 13.46
N TYR A 13 -1.75 18.82 14.19
CA TYR A 13 -1.14 19.64 15.27
C TYR A 13 -1.97 19.52 16.55
N GLU A 14 -1.47 18.85 17.59
CA GLU A 14 -2.27 18.39 18.75
C GLU A 14 -3.01 19.49 19.53
N ASN A 15 -2.63 20.76 19.37
CA ASN A 15 -3.14 21.89 20.16
C ASN A 15 -3.98 22.89 19.37
N ARG A 16 -4.56 22.49 18.23
CA ARG A 16 -5.39 23.39 17.40
C ARG A 16 -6.76 22.82 17.09
N SER A 17 -7.73 23.72 16.88
CA SER A 17 -9.10 23.35 16.52
C SER A 17 -9.21 22.68 15.15
N ASP A 18 -8.25 22.95 14.27
CA ASP A 18 -8.14 22.37 12.92
C ASP A 18 -7.31 21.06 12.90
N HIS A 19 -7.03 20.46 14.07
CA HIS A 19 -6.38 19.16 14.17
C HIS A 19 -7.19 18.07 13.45
N ASP A 20 -6.50 17.29 12.62
CA ASP A 20 -7.01 16.23 11.75
C ASP A 20 -7.97 16.70 10.64
N HIS A 21 -7.99 17.99 10.32
CA HIS A 21 -8.65 18.47 9.12
C HIS A 21 -7.86 18.01 7.90
N MET A 22 -8.56 17.45 6.92
CA MET A 22 -8.00 17.04 5.63
C MET A 22 -8.31 18.10 4.60
N PHE A 23 -7.27 18.70 4.02
CA PHE A 23 -7.40 19.72 2.98
C PHE A 23 -7.13 19.09 1.62
N PHE A 24 -8.02 19.37 0.66
CA PHE A 24 -7.90 18.94 -0.73
C PHE A 24 -7.95 20.16 -1.65
N PHE A 25 -6.99 20.28 -2.55
CA PHE A 25 -6.83 21.40 -3.45
C PHE A 25 -7.18 20.98 -4.88
N LEU A 26 -8.06 21.74 -5.51
CA LEU A 26 -8.55 21.51 -6.87
C LEU A 26 -8.61 22.86 -7.59
N ASP A 27 -7.76 23.03 -8.60
CA ASP A 27 -7.52 24.26 -9.33
C ASP A 27 -7.24 25.44 -8.37
N ASN A 28 -8.17 26.39 -8.28
CA ASN A 28 -8.10 27.55 -7.39
C ASN A 28 -8.88 27.37 -6.08
N LYS A 29 -9.45 26.19 -5.83
CA LYS A 29 -10.30 25.92 -4.68
C LYS A 29 -9.64 24.98 -3.69
N VAL A 30 -9.92 25.21 -2.42
CA VAL A 30 -9.63 24.28 -1.33
C VAL A 30 -10.92 23.77 -0.72
N PHE A 31 -10.94 22.48 -0.40
CA PHE A 31 -11.98 21.79 0.36
C PHE A 31 -11.39 21.35 1.68
N SER A 32 -12.15 21.49 2.77
CA SER A 32 -11.76 20.99 4.09
C SER A 32 -12.75 19.95 4.56
N TYR A 33 -12.24 18.79 4.98
CA TYR A 33 -13.01 17.72 5.56
C TYR A 33 -12.57 17.45 6.98
N TYR A 34 -13.53 17.28 7.88
CA TYR A 34 -13.32 16.85 9.24
C TYR A 34 -14.25 15.70 9.58
N LYS A 35 -13.71 14.63 10.18
CA LYS A 35 -14.48 13.39 10.49
C LYS A 35 -15.30 12.89 9.29
N HIS A 36 -14.68 12.87 8.11
CA HIS A 36 -15.27 12.47 6.83
C HIS A 36 -16.46 13.32 6.34
N LYS A 37 -16.66 14.52 6.89
CA LYS A 37 -17.68 15.47 6.44
C LYS A 37 -17.04 16.72 5.86
N LEU A 38 -17.57 17.19 4.73
CA LEU A 38 -17.21 18.50 4.18
C LEU A 38 -17.63 19.58 5.16
N GLU A 39 -16.73 20.48 5.52
CA GLU A 39 -17.02 21.57 6.45
C GLU A 39 -17.90 22.66 5.83
N ASP A 40 -18.77 23.25 6.66
CA ASP A 40 -19.65 24.32 6.22
C ASP A 40 -18.85 25.53 5.69
N GLY A 41 -19.27 26.03 4.52
CA GLY A 41 -18.61 27.15 3.85
C GLY A 41 -17.42 26.76 2.97
N PHE A 42 -17.10 25.47 2.81
CA PHE A 42 -16.19 24.99 1.78
C PHE A 42 -16.95 24.46 0.54
N PRO A 43 -16.36 24.53 -0.67
CA PRO A 43 -15.01 25.00 -0.97
C PRO A 43 -14.83 26.51 -0.92
N LYS A 44 -13.60 26.96 -0.67
CA LYS A 44 -13.17 28.38 -0.68
C LYS A 44 -12.06 28.60 -1.68
N ASP A 45 -11.79 29.85 -2.06
CA ASP A 45 -10.56 30.15 -2.79
C ASP A 45 -9.34 29.86 -1.91
N ILE A 46 -8.26 29.36 -2.52
CA ILE A 46 -7.02 29.04 -1.80
C ILE A 46 -6.52 30.27 -1.03
N SER A 47 -6.54 31.43 -1.67
CA SER A 47 -6.13 32.71 -1.07
C SER A 47 -6.95 33.16 0.15
N GLU A 48 -8.20 32.68 0.31
CA GLU A 48 -9.01 32.99 1.50
C GLU A 48 -8.52 32.21 2.74
N VAL A 49 -8.04 30.99 2.54
CA VAL A 49 -7.63 30.08 3.61
C VAL A 49 -6.13 30.18 3.86
N PHE A 50 -5.35 30.15 2.77
CA PHE A 50 -3.89 30.17 2.70
C PHE A 50 -3.42 31.41 1.91
N PRO A 51 -3.53 32.61 2.49
CA PRO A 51 -3.14 33.83 1.80
C PRO A 51 -1.65 33.80 1.40
N GLY A 52 -1.37 34.23 0.17
CA GLY A 52 -0.02 34.23 -0.40
C GLY A 52 0.37 32.92 -1.10
N ILE A 53 -0.44 31.86 -1.00
CA ILE A 53 -0.21 30.61 -1.71
C ILE A 53 -0.89 30.68 -3.10
N PRO A 54 -0.21 30.26 -4.18
CA PRO A 54 -0.77 30.29 -5.53
C PRO A 54 -1.83 29.18 -5.74
N ASP A 55 -2.68 29.38 -6.74
CA ASP A 55 -3.62 28.36 -7.24
C ASP A 55 -2.89 27.27 -8.06
N HIS A 56 -3.57 26.17 -8.42
CA HIS A 56 -3.05 25.09 -9.27
C HIS A 56 -1.71 24.55 -8.73
N LEU A 57 -1.76 24.03 -7.50
CA LEU A 57 -0.62 23.49 -6.77
C LEU A 57 -0.28 22.09 -7.28
N ASP A 58 0.98 21.68 -7.28
CA ASP A 58 1.38 20.32 -7.68
C ASP A 58 1.45 19.37 -6.48
N ALA A 59 1.72 19.89 -5.29
CA ALA A 59 1.76 19.10 -4.06
C ALA A 59 1.61 19.98 -2.81
N ALA A 60 1.27 19.34 -1.69
CA ALA A 60 1.30 19.97 -0.37
C ALA A 60 1.64 18.91 0.69
N VAL A 61 2.30 19.31 1.77
CA VAL A 61 2.60 18.43 2.91
C VAL A 61 2.64 19.23 4.22
N GLU A 62 2.08 18.67 5.28
CA GLU A 62 2.18 19.23 6.62
C GLU A 62 3.60 19.08 7.18
N CYS A 63 4.09 20.12 7.85
CA CYS A 63 5.39 20.14 8.51
C CYS A 63 5.28 20.72 9.93
N PRO A 64 4.94 19.88 10.93
CA PRO A 64 4.85 20.32 12.32
C PRO A 64 6.20 20.56 12.98
N LYS A 65 6.20 21.30 14.10
CA LYS A 65 7.34 21.27 15.02
C LYS A 65 7.49 19.87 15.62
N PRO A 66 8.73 19.37 15.80
CA PRO A 66 10.02 20.06 15.62
C PRO A 66 10.64 19.93 14.22
N GLU A 67 9.96 19.24 13.30
CA GLU A 67 10.48 18.89 11.96
C GLU A 67 10.63 20.12 11.06
N CYS A 68 9.76 21.12 11.22
CA CYS A 68 9.98 22.50 10.75
C CYS A 68 10.22 23.46 11.93
N ASP A 69 10.77 24.64 11.63
CA ASP A 69 11.03 25.69 12.63
C ASP A 69 9.76 26.31 13.22
N ALA A 70 8.66 26.19 12.47
CA ALA A 70 7.31 26.53 12.86
C ALA A 70 6.34 25.45 12.39
N ASP A 71 5.16 25.40 13.02
CA ASP A 71 4.04 24.63 12.50
C ASP A 71 3.66 25.20 11.14
N SER A 72 4.02 24.46 10.08
CA SER A 72 3.99 24.96 8.70
C SER A 72 3.34 23.95 7.78
N VAL A 73 2.85 24.41 6.63
CA VAL A 73 2.51 23.56 5.48
C VAL A 73 3.43 23.97 4.34
N ILE A 74 4.03 22.98 3.67
CA ILE A 74 4.89 23.21 2.51
C ILE A 74 4.04 22.97 1.27
N PHE A 75 3.96 23.98 0.40
CA PHE A 75 3.25 23.93 -0.88
C PHE A 75 4.26 23.95 -2.03
N PHE A 76 3.97 23.19 -3.09
CA PHE A 76 4.82 23.07 -4.26
C PHE A 76 4.05 23.52 -5.51
N LYS A 77 4.69 24.34 -6.34
CA LYS A 77 4.18 24.74 -7.65
C LYS A 77 5.32 24.93 -8.64
N GLY A 78 5.44 24.05 -9.62
CA GLY A 78 6.57 23.97 -10.52
C GLY A 78 7.86 23.75 -9.72
N ASN A 79 8.75 24.74 -9.79
CA ASN A 79 10.01 24.75 -9.04
C ASN A 79 9.90 25.58 -7.74
N ASP A 80 8.78 26.25 -7.51
CA ASP A 80 8.59 27.18 -6.42
C ASP A 80 8.04 26.44 -5.19
N ILE A 81 8.62 26.72 -4.02
CA ILE A 81 8.29 26.04 -2.76
C ILE A 81 7.91 27.10 -1.73
N TYR A 82 6.73 26.95 -1.13
CA TYR A 82 6.18 27.92 -0.19
C TYR A 82 5.99 27.29 1.18
N HIS A 83 6.71 27.81 2.18
CA HIS A 83 6.51 27.48 3.58
C HIS A 83 5.45 28.42 4.17
N PHE A 84 4.23 27.93 4.32
CA PHE A 84 3.14 28.64 4.96
C PHE A 84 3.17 28.40 6.47
N ASN A 85 3.38 29.45 7.27
CA ASN A 85 3.28 29.37 8.72
C ASN A 85 1.80 29.34 9.15
N VAL A 86 1.37 28.24 9.78
CA VAL A 86 -0.05 28.01 10.12
C VAL A 86 -0.54 28.98 11.22
N GLN A 87 0.35 29.54 12.03
CA GLN A 87 -0.01 30.47 13.10
C GLN A 87 -0.06 31.93 12.62
N THR A 88 1.00 32.39 11.95
CA THR A 88 1.11 33.80 11.52
C THR A 88 0.52 34.06 10.15
N LYS A 89 0.24 33.00 9.38
CA LYS A 89 -0.13 33.04 7.96
C LYS A 89 0.91 33.72 7.07
N ALA A 90 2.15 33.83 7.54
CA ALA A 90 3.26 34.30 6.73
C ALA A 90 3.69 33.21 5.75
N VAL A 91 4.14 33.61 4.56
CA VAL A 91 4.68 32.73 3.54
C VAL A 91 6.15 33.05 3.36
N ASP A 92 6.98 32.02 3.44
CA ASP A 92 8.41 32.06 3.11
C ASP A 92 8.63 31.23 1.85
N GLU A 93 9.07 31.88 0.76
CA GLU A 93 9.38 31.21 -0.50
C GLU A 93 10.82 30.70 -0.45
N LYS A 94 11.00 29.42 -0.78
CA LYS A 94 12.29 28.74 -0.71
C LYS A 94 12.67 28.16 -2.06
N GLU A 95 13.96 28.20 -2.35
CA GLU A 95 14.56 27.47 -3.46
C GLU A 95 15.31 26.25 -2.91
N PHE A 96 14.90 25.04 -3.30
CA PHE A 96 15.60 23.80 -2.97
C PHE A 96 16.23 23.22 -4.25
N GLU A 97 17.49 23.58 -4.52
CA GLU A 97 18.19 23.20 -5.76
C GLU A 97 18.25 21.69 -6.03
N SER A 98 18.24 20.88 -4.97
CA SER A 98 18.34 19.41 -5.06
C SER A 98 16.98 18.71 -5.18
N MET A 99 15.87 19.45 -5.04
CA MET A 99 14.53 18.86 -5.05
C MET A 99 14.01 18.70 -6.47
N PRO A 100 13.44 17.53 -6.83
CA PRO A 100 12.67 17.40 -8.06
C PRO A 100 11.31 18.10 -7.91
N ASN A 101 10.65 18.36 -9.04
CA ASN A 101 9.28 18.89 -9.04
C ASN A 101 8.33 17.80 -8.54
N CYS A 102 7.65 18.10 -7.44
CA CYS A 102 6.76 17.14 -6.79
C CYS A 102 5.40 17.12 -7.49
N THR A 103 4.98 15.96 -7.97
CA THR A 103 3.60 15.68 -8.41
C THR A 103 2.67 15.32 -7.25
N SER A 104 3.24 14.97 -6.10
CA SER A 104 2.55 14.87 -4.81
C SER A 104 3.59 14.82 -3.69
N ALA A 105 3.17 15.07 -2.45
CA ALA A 105 4.05 15.00 -1.30
C ALA A 105 3.32 14.39 -0.12
N LEU A 106 4.06 13.71 0.76
CA LEU A 106 3.49 13.16 1.98
C LEU A 106 4.51 13.14 3.12
N ARG A 107 4.00 13.29 4.34
CA ARG A 107 4.73 13.03 5.57
C ARG A 107 4.28 11.68 6.12
N PHE A 108 5.22 10.79 6.36
CA PHE A 108 4.95 9.46 6.93
C PHE A 108 6.06 9.08 7.91
N MET A 109 5.69 8.72 9.14
CA MET A 109 6.63 8.42 10.22
C MET A 109 7.77 9.45 10.32
N GLU A 110 7.39 10.73 10.43
CA GLU A 110 8.34 11.85 10.62
C GLU A 110 9.34 12.02 9.45
N HIS A 111 9.02 11.47 8.26
CA HIS A 111 9.80 11.61 7.05
C HIS A 111 8.99 12.23 5.92
N TYR A 112 9.66 13.00 5.08
CA TYR A 112 9.04 13.79 4.02
C TYR A 112 9.43 13.22 2.67
N TYR A 113 8.44 13.01 1.82
CA TYR A 113 8.60 12.38 0.53
C TYR A 113 7.97 13.26 -0.55
N CYS A 114 8.74 13.53 -1.59
CA CYS A 114 8.31 14.18 -2.81
C CYS A 114 8.22 13.12 -3.91
N PHE A 115 7.01 12.87 -4.39
CA PHE A 115 6.77 11.98 -5.52
C PHE A 115 6.86 12.78 -6.80
N HIS A 116 7.46 12.19 -7.83
CA HIS A 116 7.60 12.76 -9.17
C HIS A 116 7.24 11.67 -10.18
N GLY A 117 5.93 11.43 -10.29
CA GLY A 117 5.36 10.30 -11.02
C GLY A 117 5.45 9.00 -10.22
N HIS A 118 6.04 7.95 -10.82
CA HIS A 118 6.24 6.65 -10.16
C HIS A 118 7.51 6.59 -9.30
N MET A 119 8.31 7.65 -9.29
CA MET A 119 9.51 7.76 -8.46
C MET A 119 9.24 8.67 -7.27
N PHE A 120 10.03 8.51 -6.21
CA PHE A 120 9.99 9.41 -5.06
C PHE A 120 11.38 9.73 -4.53
N SER A 121 11.50 10.89 -3.89
CA SER A 121 12.69 11.34 -3.17
C SER A 121 12.30 11.67 -1.73
N LYS A 122 13.01 11.07 -0.77
CA LYS A 122 12.97 11.57 0.62
C LYS A 122 13.76 12.87 0.69
N PHE A 123 13.27 13.85 1.44
CA PHE A 123 13.95 15.14 1.60
C PHE A 123 13.93 15.63 3.05
N ASP A 124 14.86 16.52 3.39
CA ASP A 124 14.81 17.31 4.62
C ASP A 124 13.88 18.52 4.40
N PRO A 125 12.82 18.69 5.22
CA PRO A 125 11.84 19.76 4.99
C PRO A 125 12.38 21.16 5.27
N LYS A 126 13.51 21.32 5.98
CA LYS A 126 14.10 22.63 6.29
C LYS A 126 15.07 23.07 5.22
N THR A 127 15.92 22.13 4.76
CA THR A 127 17.05 22.41 3.86
C THR A 127 16.78 22.02 2.41
N GLY A 128 15.81 21.14 2.15
CA GLY A 128 15.56 20.56 0.83
C GLY A 128 16.59 19.51 0.41
N GLU A 129 17.47 19.06 1.32
CA GLU A 129 18.50 18.07 0.99
C GLU A 129 17.86 16.72 0.63
N VAL A 130 18.24 16.18 -0.53
CA VAL A 130 17.82 14.85 -0.99
C VAL A 130 19.00 13.89 -0.89
N PRO A 131 18.88 12.76 -0.16
CA PRO A 131 19.94 11.77 -0.08
C PRO A 131 20.27 11.18 -1.46
N ARG A 132 21.57 10.97 -1.75
CA ARG A 132 22.07 10.42 -3.04
C ARG A 132 21.51 9.04 -3.42
N THR A 133 20.90 8.32 -2.47
CA THR A 133 20.23 7.03 -2.71
C THR A 133 18.84 7.15 -3.33
N HIS A 134 18.40 8.39 -3.59
CA HIS A 134 17.16 8.71 -4.28
C HIS A 134 17.47 9.29 -5.68
N PRO A 135 16.54 9.20 -6.63
CA PRO A 135 15.16 8.73 -6.47
C PRO A 135 15.02 7.21 -6.35
N LYS A 136 13.91 6.77 -5.73
CA LYS A 136 13.52 5.36 -5.58
C LYS A 136 12.17 5.11 -6.22
N GLU A 137 11.89 3.84 -6.51
CA GLU A 137 10.67 3.41 -7.19
C GLU A 137 9.51 3.25 -6.19
N ALA A 138 8.41 3.98 -6.36
CA ALA A 138 7.30 3.99 -5.39
C ALA A 138 6.59 2.63 -5.21
N ARG A 139 6.51 1.83 -6.26
CA ARG A 139 5.91 0.49 -6.28
C ARG A 139 6.72 -0.56 -5.52
N ASP A 140 8.00 -0.32 -5.26
CA ASP A 140 8.81 -1.17 -4.38
C ASP A 140 8.53 -0.90 -2.89
N TYR A 141 8.13 0.33 -2.53
CA TYR A 141 8.07 0.76 -1.12
C TYR A 141 6.68 1.11 -0.61
N PHE A 142 5.88 1.82 -1.41
CA PHE A 142 4.58 2.37 -1.00
C PHE A 142 3.39 1.59 -1.55
N MET A 143 3.60 0.70 -2.53
CA MET A 143 2.53 -0.05 -3.18
C MET A 143 2.81 -1.55 -3.17
N ARG A 144 1.75 -2.34 -3.31
CA ARG A 144 1.83 -3.77 -3.54
C ARG A 144 1.62 -4.07 -5.01
N CYS A 145 2.67 -3.92 -5.81
CA CYS A 145 2.64 -4.30 -7.22
C CYS A 145 3.23 -5.70 -7.43
N SER A 146 2.70 -6.41 -8.42
CA SER A 146 3.32 -7.58 -9.04
C SER A 146 4.64 -7.20 -9.72
N LYS A 147 5.40 -8.19 -10.21
CA LYS A 147 6.68 -7.95 -10.90
C LYS A 147 6.55 -6.89 -12.00
N PHE A 148 7.17 -5.74 -11.76
CA PHE A 148 7.08 -4.57 -12.64
C PHE A 148 8.43 -4.15 -13.24
N SER A 149 9.54 -4.70 -12.74
CA SER A 149 10.87 -4.56 -13.33
C SER A 149 11.72 -5.83 -13.08
N GLU A 150 12.88 -5.93 -13.71
CA GLU A 150 13.83 -7.00 -13.40
C GLU A 150 14.59 -6.76 -12.09
N GLU A 151 14.72 -5.49 -11.67
CA GLU A 151 15.46 -5.07 -10.48
C GLU A 151 14.61 -5.10 -9.20
N SER A 152 13.29 -5.23 -9.33
CA SER A 152 12.36 -5.27 -8.19
C SER A 152 12.52 -6.58 -7.40
N ASP A 153 12.88 -6.47 -6.12
CA ASP A 153 13.02 -7.61 -5.21
C ASP A 153 11.73 -7.84 -4.41
N HIS A 154 10.71 -8.35 -5.12
CA HIS A 154 9.43 -8.70 -4.48
C HIS A 154 9.60 -9.75 -3.38
N VAL A 155 10.60 -10.62 -3.49
CA VAL A 155 10.82 -11.70 -2.51
C VAL A 155 11.27 -11.14 -1.18
N GLU A 156 12.22 -10.20 -1.16
CA GLU A 156 12.66 -9.51 0.06
C GLU A 156 11.52 -8.76 0.74
N ARG A 157 10.71 -8.04 -0.04
CA ARG A 157 9.51 -7.35 0.45
C ARG A 157 8.56 -8.30 1.18
N GLU A 158 8.26 -9.45 0.59
CA GLU A 158 7.34 -10.41 1.21
C GLU A 158 7.97 -11.08 2.44
N ARG A 159 9.25 -11.48 2.38
CA ARG A 159 10.00 -12.14 3.47
C ARG A 159 10.12 -11.28 4.73
N CYS A 160 10.38 -9.98 4.59
CA CYS A 160 10.73 -9.09 5.71
C CYS A 160 9.55 -8.23 6.22
N SER A 161 8.35 -8.47 5.71
CA SER A 161 7.19 -7.58 5.88
C SER A 161 6.61 -7.46 7.30
N ARG A 162 6.99 -8.32 8.26
CA ARG A 162 6.39 -8.43 9.62
C ARG A 162 4.86 -8.63 9.63
N VAL A 163 4.26 -8.95 8.49
CA VAL A 163 2.83 -9.27 8.35
C VAL A 163 2.65 -10.77 8.58
N HIS A 164 1.50 -11.18 9.13
CA HIS A 164 1.15 -12.59 9.29
C HIS A 164 0.89 -13.26 7.94
N LEU A 165 0.96 -14.60 7.94
CA LEU A 165 0.51 -15.43 6.83
C LEU A 165 -0.96 -15.81 7.06
N ASP A 166 -1.72 -15.88 5.98
CA ASP A 166 -3.12 -16.31 6.03
C ASP A 166 -3.18 -17.84 5.96
N ALA A 167 -2.39 -18.43 5.06
CA ALA A 167 -2.35 -19.88 4.88
C ALA A 167 -0.97 -20.35 4.43
N ILE A 168 -0.61 -21.60 4.75
CA ILE A 168 0.65 -22.21 4.33
C ILE A 168 0.47 -23.70 4.09
N THR A 169 1.14 -24.24 3.07
CA THR A 169 1.22 -25.67 2.83
C THR A 169 2.58 -26.07 2.26
N SER A 170 2.87 -27.37 2.33
CA SER A 170 4.00 -28.00 1.68
C SER A 170 3.54 -29.27 0.96
N ASP A 171 4.10 -29.52 -0.22
CA ASP A 171 3.91 -30.77 -0.94
C ASP A 171 4.97 -31.83 -0.57
N ASN A 172 4.82 -33.04 -1.10
CA ASN A 172 5.71 -34.17 -0.82
C ASN A 172 7.10 -34.03 -1.46
N ALA A 173 7.24 -33.14 -2.45
CA ALA A 173 8.53 -32.78 -3.03
C ALA A 173 9.27 -31.72 -2.19
N GLY A 174 8.65 -31.22 -1.12
CA GLY A 174 9.20 -30.19 -0.24
C GLY A 174 8.97 -28.77 -0.76
N ASN A 175 8.19 -28.60 -1.84
CA ASN A 175 7.80 -27.27 -2.28
C ASN A 175 6.84 -26.69 -1.25
N MET A 176 7.00 -25.41 -0.93
CA MET A 176 6.14 -24.72 0.03
C MET A 176 5.44 -23.55 -0.63
N TYR A 177 4.20 -23.32 -0.23
CA TYR A 177 3.38 -22.18 -0.67
C TYR A 177 2.85 -21.47 0.57
N ALA A 178 3.15 -20.19 0.72
CA ALA A 178 2.73 -19.35 1.82
C ALA A 178 1.94 -18.14 1.29
N PHE A 179 0.70 -17.97 1.71
CA PHE A 179 -0.25 -16.99 1.21
C PHE A 179 -0.44 -15.85 2.20
N ARG A 180 -0.61 -14.63 1.69
CA ARG A 180 -0.87 -13.42 2.47
C ARG A 180 -1.55 -12.33 1.63
N GLY A 181 -2.73 -11.88 2.04
CA GLY A 181 -3.62 -11.03 1.25
C GLY A 181 -3.71 -11.53 -0.20
N HIS A 182 -3.41 -10.65 -1.15
CA HIS A 182 -3.43 -10.97 -2.59
C HIS A 182 -2.13 -11.56 -3.15
N HIS A 183 -1.18 -11.96 -2.29
CA HIS A 183 0.15 -12.42 -2.70
C HIS A 183 0.46 -13.79 -2.12
N PHE A 184 1.43 -14.47 -2.72
CA PHE A 184 1.99 -15.69 -2.16
C PHE A 184 3.50 -15.78 -2.42
N LEU A 185 4.17 -16.51 -1.54
CA LEU A 185 5.54 -16.95 -1.66
C LEU A 185 5.54 -18.43 -2.04
N SER A 186 6.33 -18.80 -3.04
CA SER A 186 6.68 -20.19 -3.29
C SER A 186 8.13 -20.44 -2.90
N LYS A 187 8.42 -21.63 -2.37
CA LYS A 187 9.77 -22.13 -2.13
C LYS A 187 9.91 -23.47 -2.85
N ASP A 188 10.91 -23.59 -3.71
CA ASP A 188 11.29 -24.84 -4.37
C ASP A 188 11.97 -25.78 -3.36
N GLY A 189 11.46 -27.00 -3.22
CA GLY A 189 11.96 -27.99 -2.27
C GLY A 189 13.32 -28.60 -2.63
N SER A 190 13.72 -28.53 -3.90
CA SER A 190 14.95 -29.13 -4.41
C SER A 190 16.18 -28.24 -4.23
N ASN A 191 16.00 -26.92 -4.30
CA ASN A 191 17.10 -25.94 -4.33
C ASN A 191 16.91 -24.76 -3.37
N ASP A 192 15.84 -24.75 -2.57
CA ASP A 192 15.48 -23.69 -1.62
C ASP A 192 15.26 -22.29 -2.22
N THR A 193 15.14 -22.17 -3.54
CA THR A 193 14.83 -20.90 -4.22
C THR A 193 13.43 -20.45 -3.83
N MET A 194 13.28 -19.16 -3.50
CA MET A 194 11.96 -18.58 -3.26
C MET A 194 11.59 -17.59 -4.35
N THR A 195 10.31 -17.57 -4.69
CA THR A 195 9.72 -16.56 -5.56
C THR A 195 8.47 -15.98 -4.91
N ALA A 196 8.05 -14.81 -5.37
CA ALA A 196 6.83 -14.14 -4.92
C ALA A 196 6.01 -13.74 -6.14
N ASP A 197 4.70 -13.95 -6.08
CA ASP A 197 3.76 -13.53 -7.11
C ASP A 197 2.39 -13.19 -6.48
N THR A 198 1.47 -12.72 -7.31
CA THR A 198 0.08 -12.42 -6.93
C THR A 198 -0.80 -13.64 -7.12
N ILE A 199 -1.79 -13.79 -6.23
CA ILE A 199 -2.79 -14.85 -6.33
C ILE A 199 -3.57 -14.72 -7.64
N GLU A 200 -3.90 -13.49 -8.06
CA GLU A 200 -4.62 -13.25 -9.31
C GLU A 200 -3.84 -13.72 -10.55
N ASN A 201 -2.50 -13.65 -10.55
CA ASN A 201 -1.70 -14.13 -11.66
C ASN A 201 -1.60 -15.66 -11.70
N ALA A 202 -1.36 -16.29 -10.55
CA ALA A 202 -1.09 -17.73 -10.45
C ALA A 202 -2.34 -18.61 -10.26
N PHE A 203 -3.39 -18.06 -9.65
CA PHE A 203 -4.64 -18.72 -9.25
C PHE A 203 -5.83 -17.85 -9.69
N ARG A 204 -6.00 -17.72 -11.00
CA ARG A 204 -6.86 -16.70 -11.65
C ARG A 204 -8.31 -16.72 -11.16
N GLU A 205 -8.84 -17.90 -10.86
CA GLU A 205 -10.22 -18.12 -10.47
C GLU A 205 -10.49 -17.70 -9.02
N LEU A 206 -9.44 -17.51 -8.22
CA LEU A 206 -9.55 -17.25 -6.79
C LEU A 206 -9.72 -15.75 -6.47
N HIS A 207 -9.06 -14.88 -7.26
CA HIS A 207 -9.14 -13.40 -7.25
C HIS A 207 -8.82 -12.67 -5.93
N SER A 208 -8.66 -13.33 -4.78
CA SER A 208 -8.41 -12.67 -3.49
C SER A 208 -7.60 -13.54 -2.53
N GLU A 209 -7.57 -13.19 -1.24
CA GLU A 209 -6.98 -14.01 -0.18
C GLU A 209 -7.68 -15.37 0.00
N VAL A 210 -6.95 -16.29 0.64
CA VAL A 210 -7.40 -17.65 1.01
C VAL A 210 -7.42 -17.76 2.54
N ASP A 211 -8.39 -18.48 3.07
CA ASP A 211 -8.51 -18.70 4.51
C ASP A 211 -7.65 -19.89 4.96
N ALA A 212 -7.56 -20.93 4.13
CA ALA A 212 -6.74 -22.10 4.40
C ALA A 212 -6.29 -22.78 3.11
N VAL A 213 -5.15 -23.47 3.18
CA VAL A 213 -4.61 -24.24 2.05
C VAL A 213 -3.97 -25.51 2.56
N PHE A 214 -4.19 -26.62 1.86
CA PHE A 214 -3.43 -27.84 2.06
C PHE A 214 -3.11 -28.50 0.72
N THR A 215 -1.98 -29.19 0.66
CA THR A 215 -1.61 -29.98 -0.51
C THR A 215 -1.91 -31.43 -0.25
N TYR A 216 -2.52 -32.10 -1.22
CA TYR A 216 -2.75 -33.53 -1.18
C TYR A 216 -2.75 -34.11 -2.60
N GLN A 217 -1.99 -35.20 -2.81
CA GLN A 217 -1.89 -35.90 -4.11
C GLN A 217 -1.62 -34.95 -5.29
N ASP A 218 -0.61 -34.09 -5.18
CA ASP A 218 -0.22 -33.08 -6.18
C ASP A 218 -1.31 -32.05 -6.54
N HIS A 219 -2.26 -31.83 -5.62
CA HIS A 219 -3.27 -30.78 -5.74
C HIS A 219 -3.22 -29.84 -4.55
N LEU A 220 -3.34 -28.54 -4.83
CA LEU A 220 -3.55 -27.47 -3.87
C LEU A 220 -5.05 -27.30 -3.65
N TYR A 221 -5.50 -27.68 -2.45
CA TYR A 221 -6.85 -27.47 -1.95
C TYR A 221 -6.88 -26.10 -1.27
N MET A 222 -7.48 -25.12 -1.93
CA MET A 222 -7.54 -23.73 -1.47
C MET A 222 -8.95 -23.41 -1.02
N ILE A 223 -9.09 -23.05 0.25
CA ILE A 223 -10.37 -22.73 0.87
C ILE A 223 -10.51 -21.21 0.95
N LYS A 224 -11.62 -20.71 0.45
CA LYS A 224 -12.02 -19.31 0.54
C LYS A 224 -13.50 -19.27 0.86
N GLU A 225 -13.82 -18.67 2.00
CA GLU A 225 -15.15 -18.65 2.60
C GLU A 225 -15.72 -20.08 2.71
N ASP A 226 -16.84 -20.35 2.04
CA ASP A 226 -17.48 -21.67 1.98
C ASP A 226 -17.17 -22.45 0.68
N HIS A 227 -16.21 -21.99 -0.11
CA HIS A 227 -15.83 -22.58 -1.38
C HIS A 227 -14.43 -23.19 -1.34
N LEU A 228 -14.33 -24.41 -1.85
CA LEU A 228 -13.08 -25.10 -2.11
C LEU A 228 -12.71 -24.92 -3.59
N PHE A 229 -11.52 -24.40 -3.85
CA PHE A 229 -10.88 -24.33 -5.15
C PHE A 229 -9.79 -25.40 -5.21
N LEU A 230 -9.60 -26.00 -6.38
CA LEU A 230 -8.63 -27.08 -6.55
C LEU A 230 -7.73 -26.79 -7.74
N TYR A 231 -6.41 -26.76 -7.47
CA TYR A 231 -5.41 -26.55 -8.51
C TYR A 231 -4.43 -27.73 -8.52
N LYS A 232 -4.11 -28.23 -9.71
CA LYS A 232 -3.00 -29.16 -9.89
C LYS A 232 -1.68 -28.42 -9.76
N VAL A 233 -0.76 -28.95 -8.95
CA VAL A 233 0.60 -28.43 -8.78
C VAL A 233 1.36 -28.54 -10.12
N GLY A 234 2.01 -27.45 -10.54
CA GLY A 234 2.72 -27.34 -11.80
C GLY A 234 3.13 -25.90 -12.10
N GLU A 235 3.90 -25.69 -13.17
CA GLU A 235 4.27 -24.37 -13.66
C GLU A 235 3.75 -24.17 -15.09
N PRO A 236 2.62 -23.45 -15.29
CA PRO A 236 1.74 -22.85 -14.29
C PRO A 236 0.83 -23.87 -13.58
N HIS A 237 0.31 -23.49 -12.41
CA HIS A 237 -0.76 -24.23 -11.75
C HIS A 237 -2.01 -24.29 -12.62
N THR A 238 -2.69 -25.44 -12.61
CA THR A 238 -3.88 -25.65 -13.45
C THR A 238 -5.11 -25.80 -12.59
N HIS A 239 -6.06 -24.87 -12.70
CA HIS A 239 -7.36 -24.98 -12.05
C HIS A 239 -8.11 -26.21 -12.55
N LEU A 240 -8.72 -26.98 -11.65
CA LEU A 240 -9.44 -28.19 -12.01
C LEU A 240 -10.88 -27.89 -12.43
N ASP A 241 -11.30 -28.42 -13.58
CA ASP A 241 -12.65 -28.28 -14.07
C ASP A 241 -13.69 -28.78 -13.06
N GLY A 242 -14.76 -28.00 -12.87
CA GLY A 242 -15.83 -28.30 -11.93
C GLY A 242 -15.62 -27.79 -10.51
N TYR A 243 -14.52 -27.06 -10.26
CA TYR A 243 -14.33 -26.22 -9.07
C TYR A 243 -14.61 -24.73 -9.41
N PRO A 244 -14.84 -23.85 -8.42
CA PRO A 244 -14.99 -24.14 -7.00
C PRO A 244 -16.25 -24.94 -6.67
N LYS A 245 -16.23 -25.63 -5.53
CA LYS A 245 -17.37 -26.37 -4.97
C LYS A 245 -17.57 -26.03 -3.50
N PRO A 246 -18.78 -26.22 -2.94
CA PRO A 246 -19.01 -25.97 -1.53
C PRO A 246 -18.15 -26.88 -0.64
N VAL A 247 -17.49 -26.30 0.37
CA VAL A 247 -16.68 -27.01 1.37
C VAL A 247 -17.50 -28.09 2.07
N LYS A 248 -18.77 -27.80 2.36
CA LYS A 248 -19.69 -28.78 2.96
C LYS A 248 -19.88 -30.02 2.10
N GLU A 249 -19.97 -29.86 0.78
CA GLU A 249 -20.23 -30.97 -0.14
C GLU A 249 -18.98 -31.83 -0.33
N GLU A 250 -17.80 -31.20 -0.44
CA GLU A 250 -16.55 -31.90 -0.72
C GLU A 250 -15.84 -32.41 0.54
N LEU A 251 -15.88 -31.66 1.64
CA LEU A 251 -15.16 -31.98 2.89
C LEU A 251 -16.11 -32.35 4.05
N GLY A 252 -17.42 -32.12 3.92
CA GLY A 252 -18.38 -32.41 4.99
C GLY A 252 -18.30 -31.45 6.18
N ILE A 253 -17.70 -30.26 5.99
CA ILE A 253 -17.42 -29.30 7.06
C ILE A 253 -18.32 -28.06 6.89
N ASP A 254 -18.96 -27.63 7.99
CA ASP A 254 -19.80 -26.42 8.03
C ASP A 254 -19.14 -25.29 8.84
N GLY A 255 -19.09 -24.06 8.33
CA GLY A 255 -18.53 -22.89 9.03
C GLY A 255 -17.12 -22.52 8.56
N SER A 256 -16.59 -21.40 9.07
CA SER A 256 -15.27 -20.88 8.68
C SER A 256 -14.15 -21.83 9.07
N ILE A 257 -13.07 -21.82 8.29
CA ILE A 257 -11.88 -22.63 8.47
C ILE A 257 -10.70 -21.67 8.56
N ASP A 258 -9.94 -21.74 9.65
CA ASP A 258 -8.81 -20.84 9.90
C ASP A 258 -7.47 -21.42 9.41
N ALA A 259 -7.38 -22.75 9.32
CA ALA A 259 -6.20 -23.43 8.81
C ALA A 259 -6.50 -24.90 8.50
N ALA A 260 -5.75 -25.47 7.56
CA ALA A 260 -5.85 -26.87 7.18
C ALA A 260 -4.46 -27.45 6.85
N PHE A 261 -4.23 -28.72 7.16
CA PHE A 261 -3.01 -29.41 6.77
C PHE A 261 -3.24 -30.92 6.61
N VAL A 262 -2.39 -31.57 5.81
CA VAL A 262 -2.33 -33.02 5.67
C VAL A 262 -0.91 -33.45 6.04
N CYS A 263 -0.78 -34.44 6.92
CA CYS A 263 0.52 -35.04 7.24
C CYS A 263 0.81 -36.18 6.25
N ASP A 264 2.07 -36.30 5.84
CA ASP A 264 2.55 -37.18 4.74
C ASP A 264 2.09 -38.65 4.86
N ASP A 265 1.91 -39.14 6.09
CA ASP A 265 1.54 -40.53 6.38
C ASP A 265 0.04 -40.76 6.65
N HIS A 266 -0.78 -39.72 6.55
CA HIS A 266 -2.20 -39.77 6.89
C HIS A 266 -3.04 -39.18 5.76
N HIS A 267 -3.93 -40.00 5.17
CA HIS A 267 -5.02 -39.56 4.29
C HIS A 267 -6.12 -38.79 5.07
N ILE A 268 -5.70 -37.98 6.05
CA ILE A 268 -6.55 -37.25 6.99
C ILE A 268 -6.13 -35.78 6.88
N ALA A 269 -7.05 -34.95 6.40
CA ALA A 269 -6.92 -33.50 6.52
C ALA A 269 -7.34 -33.08 7.93
N ALA A 270 -6.43 -32.42 8.64
CA ALA A 270 -6.72 -31.72 9.88
C ALA A 270 -7.19 -30.31 9.54
N VAL A 271 -8.33 -29.90 10.11
CA VAL A 271 -8.96 -28.61 9.85
C VAL A 271 -9.23 -27.90 11.17
N MET A 272 -8.83 -26.63 11.27
CA MET A 272 -8.98 -25.76 12.43
C MET A 272 -10.02 -24.67 12.14
N LYS A 273 -10.75 -24.28 13.19
CA LYS A 273 -11.84 -23.31 13.17
C LYS A 273 -11.84 -22.47 14.45
#